data_AF-A0A9P5Z583-F1
#
_entry.id   AF-A0A9P5Z583-F1
#
_cell.length_a   1.000
_cell.length_b   1.000
_cell.length_c   1.000
_cell.angle_alpha   90.00
_cell.angle_beta   90.00
_cell.angle_gamma   90.00
#
_symmetry.space_group_name_H-M   'P 1'
#
loop_
_entity.id
_entity.type
_entity.pdbx_description
1 polymer ?
#
loop_
_entity_poly.entity_id
_entity_poly.type
_entity_poly.pdbx_seq_one_letter_code
_entity_poly.pdbx_strand_id
1 'polypeptide(L)'
;MYRTPTILARGTAAYKDPRVFQRLALDRVSAQFAANCSEAFKEEQQLQLEDGAGDSEKAAIFTTEVLASLFRHVEGFTDSSDTQTEHTLQSSKTWRFSKGCSSFVLLERPPSQESTTTKDYLLSKHALSFCVANSPPHLNLKLEESLKYIVNQAQKCAGFHLSSQDSQLFSVVLVAFQSTFCVTMFDRIGMTLSPIHNLWDDMEKFICIVRSLTCLLSPFELGRVVSLPLQQHTRRSRGSSALLSSFELGRDSFVVSSPPQQHTHWSRSIETCNAAPLQPVLDIRRRPLLAYTSEKELLLGMHSTVRVHQSLYQRGVSLRRITAGRVMLASHSSEGILMDLDIVNAGSKDDFMAARSSDSASAKPESQQDIESFINVLSYTVAKRALLDADKQSDFDPATLYRLRSQLQVLGSITSRQAWWLLKFPSMFPMCFSSSIIDLFASLSKFLLSYKGDDPQKITHEGLLRLLDNAIGKMN
;
A
#
# COMPACT_ATOMS: atom_id res chain seq x y z
N MET A 1 32.26 9.13 -24.77
CA MET A 1 31.27 9.69 -23.81
C MET A 1 29.95 8.96 -24.03
N TYR A 2 29.69 7.85 -23.33
CA TYR A 2 28.44 7.11 -23.45
C TYR A 2 27.49 7.56 -22.34
N ARG A 3 26.38 8.22 -22.72
CA ARG A 3 25.24 8.47 -21.84
C ARG A 3 24.36 7.21 -21.85
N THR A 4 24.38 6.45 -20.75
CA THR A 4 23.43 5.37 -20.52
C THR A 4 22.08 5.96 -20.10
N PRO A 5 20.97 5.68 -20.80
CA PRO A 5 19.66 6.16 -20.38
C PRO A 5 19.17 5.28 -19.22
N THR A 6 19.08 5.86 -18.02
CA THR A 6 18.40 5.23 -16.89
C THR A 6 16.90 5.31 -17.13
N ILE A 7 16.33 4.24 -17.70
CA ILE A 7 14.88 4.07 -17.83
C ILE A 7 14.34 3.66 -16.44
N LEU A 8 14.00 4.65 -15.62
CA LEU A 8 13.05 4.50 -14.54
C LEU A 8 11.63 4.62 -15.14
N ALA A 9 10.71 3.82 -14.60
CA ALA A 9 9.34 3.69 -15.09
C ALA A 9 8.69 5.04 -15.40
N ARG A 10 7.90 5.07 -16.48
CA ARG A 10 7.37 6.25 -17.19
C ARG A 10 6.30 7.04 -16.40
N GLY A 11 6.37 7.07 -15.07
CA GLY A 11 5.72 8.07 -14.24
C GLY A 11 6.65 9.26 -14.08
N THR A 12 6.14 10.49 -14.12
CA THR A 12 6.91 11.71 -13.88
C THR A 12 7.45 11.73 -12.45
N ALA A 13 8.63 11.14 -12.23
CA ALA A 13 9.36 11.28 -10.98
C ALA A 13 9.83 12.74 -10.87
N ALA A 14 9.15 13.54 -10.06
CA ALA A 14 9.62 14.86 -9.69
C ALA A 14 10.70 14.69 -8.61
N TYR A 15 11.95 14.94 -8.99
CA TYR A 15 13.08 14.91 -8.08
C TYR A 15 13.27 16.26 -7.41
N LYS A 16 13.51 16.23 -6.09
CA LYS A 16 13.82 17.41 -5.26
C LYS A 16 12.70 18.45 -5.22
N ASP A 17 11.45 18.02 -5.11
CA ASP A 17 10.30 18.93 -5.01
C ASP A 17 10.11 19.39 -3.55
N PRO A 18 10.37 20.67 -3.22
CA PRO A 18 10.20 21.18 -1.85
C PRO A 18 8.73 21.19 -1.39
N ARG A 19 7.75 21.08 -2.31
CA ARG A 19 6.33 21.02 -1.98
C ARG A 19 5.97 19.77 -1.17
N VAL A 20 6.82 18.74 -1.15
CA VAL A 20 6.68 17.60 -0.25
C VAL A 20 6.63 18.06 1.21
N PHE A 21 7.48 19.02 1.60
CA PHE A 21 7.50 19.54 2.96
C PHE A 21 6.27 20.41 3.27
N GLN A 22 5.79 21.17 2.29
CA GLN A 22 4.54 21.92 2.44
C GLN A 22 3.35 20.98 2.70
N ARG A 23 3.29 19.84 2.02
CA ARG A 23 2.25 18.82 2.26
C ARG A 23 2.34 18.16 3.63
N LEU A 24 3.54 18.12 4.22
CA LEU A 24 3.73 17.63 5.59
C LEU A 24 3.48 18.69 6.66
N ALA A 25 3.04 19.90 6.25
CA ALA A 25 2.72 21.00 7.15
C ALA A 25 3.83 21.26 8.18
N LEU A 26 5.10 21.25 7.74
CA LEU A 26 6.24 21.45 8.65
C LEU A 26 6.21 22.81 9.35
N ASP A 27 5.52 23.78 8.75
CA ASP A 27 5.23 25.10 9.29
C ASP A 27 4.31 25.09 10.53
N ARG A 28 3.60 23.98 10.79
CA ARG A 28 2.82 23.80 12.01
C ARG A 28 3.66 23.37 13.21
N VAL A 29 4.91 22.96 13.00
CA VAL A 29 5.85 22.67 14.09
C VAL A 29 6.54 23.97 14.45
N SER A 30 6.46 24.38 15.73
CA SER A 30 7.16 25.56 16.22
C SER A 30 8.66 25.44 16.00
N ALA A 31 9.29 26.49 15.45
CA ALA A 31 10.74 26.55 15.31
C ALA A 31 11.45 26.42 16.67
N GLN A 32 10.87 27.01 17.73
CA GLN A 32 11.40 26.89 19.09
C GLN A 32 11.36 25.44 19.60
N PHE A 33 10.25 24.73 19.34
CA PHE A 33 10.14 23.32 19.70
C PHE A 33 11.22 22.48 19.01
N ALA A 34 11.42 22.69 17.70
CA ALA A 34 12.41 21.95 16.94
C ALA A 34 13.85 22.23 17.42
N ALA A 35 14.17 23.48 17.73
CA ALA A 35 15.46 23.89 18.29
C ALA A 35 15.70 23.26 19.68
N ASN A 36 14.76 23.43 20.62
CA ASN A 36 14.85 22.87 21.97
C ASN A 36 15.00 21.35 21.94
N CYS A 37 14.21 20.67 21.10
CA CYS A 37 14.27 19.22 20.95
C CYS A 37 15.62 18.78 20.37
N SER A 38 16.17 19.54 19.40
CA SER A 38 17.47 19.28 18.79
C SER A 38 18.61 19.44 19.79
N GLU A 39 18.61 20.51 20.58
CA GLU A 39 19.60 20.76 21.63
C GLU A 39 19.57 19.66 22.69
N ALA A 40 18.40 19.35 23.24
CA ALA A 40 18.24 18.29 24.23
C ALA A 40 18.72 16.92 23.72
N PHE A 41 18.47 16.61 22.44
CA PHE A 41 18.96 15.36 21.85
C PHE A 41 20.49 15.35 21.71
N LYS A 42 21.10 16.47 21.31
CA LYS A 42 22.56 16.60 21.19
C LYS A 42 23.24 16.46 22.54
N GLU A 43 22.68 17.04 23.59
CA GLU A 43 23.17 16.88 24.97
C GLU A 43 23.10 15.42 25.43
N GLU A 44 21.97 14.73 25.19
CA GLU A 44 21.83 13.30 25.52
C GLU A 44 22.87 12.44 24.79
N GLN A 45 23.10 12.71 23.50
CA GLN A 45 24.12 12.02 22.71
C GLN A 45 25.54 12.32 23.20
N GLN A 46 25.82 13.54 23.64
CA GLN A 46 27.14 13.91 24.17
C GLN A 46 27.43 13.17 25.48
N LEU A 47 26.47 13.08 26.40
CA LEU A 47 26.61 12.33 27.65
C LEU A 47 26.88 10.83 27.38
N GLN A 48 26.18 10.22 26.42
CA GLN A 48 26.41 8.83 26.01
C GLN A 48 27.83 8.61 25.44
N LEU A 49 28.44 9.63 24.85
CA LEU A 49 29.79 9.55 24.27
C LEU A 49 30.90 9.71 25.31
N GLU A 50 30.63 10.38 26.44
CA GLU A 50 31.58 10.58 27.55
C GLU A 50 31.70 9.33 28.43
N ASP A 51 30.61 8.57 28.60
CA ASP A 51 30.59 7.32 29.38
C ASP A 51 31.22 6.11 28.66
N GLY A 52 31.55 6.23 27.37
CA GLY A 52 31.97 5.13 26.49
C GLY A 52 33.38 5.26 25.90
N ALA A 53 34.35 5.80 26.65
CA ALA A 53 35.71 6.09 26.19
C ALA A 53 36.46 4.87 25.59
N GLY A 54 36.44 4.77 24.27
CA GLY A 54 37.34 3.97 23.46
C GLY A 54 37.50 4.63 22.09
N ASP A 55 38.67 5.23 21.84
CA ASP A 55 39.03 6.13 20.73
C ASP A 55 39.00 5.54 19.29
N SER A 56 38.34 4.42 19.06
CA SER A 56 38.27 3.83 17.72
C SER A 56 37.09 4.41 16.92
N GLU A 57 37.35 5.52 16.24
CA GLU A 57 36.74 5.90 14.96
C GLU A 57 35.20 6.12 15.02
N LYS A 58 34.81 7.18 15.72
CA LYS A 58 33.46 7.78 15.75
C LYS A 58 33.09 8.45 14.41
N ALA A 59 33.28 7.77 13.28
CA ALA A 59 32.38 8.00 12.16
C ALA A 59 31.09 7.30 12.55
N ALA A 60 30.17 8.03 13.19
CA ALA A 60 28.89 7.51 13.67
C ALA A 60 28.11 6.92 12.49
N ILE A 61 28.37 5.66 12.18
CA ILE A 61 27.57 4.88 11.25
C ILE A 61 26.19 4.89 11.87
N PHE A 62 25.27 5.44 11.11
CA PHE A 62 23.89 5.58 11.50
C PHE A 62 23.32 4.20 11.80
N THR A 63 23.21 3.88 13.09
CA THR A 63 22.58 2.63 13.52
C THR A 63 21.09 2.85 13.61
N THR A 64 20.32 1.80 13.35
CA THR A 64 18.87 1.78 13.59
C THR A 64 18.52 2.17 15.03
N GLU A 65 19.45 1.99 15.98
CA GLU A 65 19.30 2.36 17.39
C GLU A 65 19.31 3.88 17.60
N VAL A 66 20.20 4.62 16.93
CA VAL A 66 20.24 6.08 17.00
C VAL A 66 18.94 6.67 16.43
N LEU A 67 18.47 6.16 15.29
CA LEU A 67 17.16 6.53 14.75
C LEU A 67 16.04 6.27 15.75
N ALA A 68 15.97 5.05 16.30
CA ALA A 68 14.92 4.69 17.23
C ALA A 68 14.96 5.52 18.52
N SER A 69 16.15 5.93 18.98
CA SER A 69 16.31 6.90 20.08
C SER A 69 15.77 8.27 19.68
N LEU A 70 16.17 8.81 18.51
CA LEU A 70 15.69 10.11 18.03
C LEU A 70 14.17 10.15 17.84
N PHE A 71 13.57 9.10 17.27
CA PHE A 71 12.11 9.02 17.12
C PHE A 71 11.40 9.04 18.48
N ARG A 72 11.87 8.25 19.44
CA ARG A 72 11.31 8.24 20.80
C ARG A 72 11.48 9.59 21.49
N HIS A 73 12.63 10.23 21.30
CA HIS A 73 12.88 11.56 21.83
C HIS A 73 11.88 12.58 21.28
N VAL A 74 11.71 12.67 19.95
CA VAL A 74 10.77 13.61 19.32
C VAL A 74 9.32 13.37 19.71
N GLU A 75 8.91 12.10 19.87
CA GLU A 75 7.56 11.75 20.31
C GLU A 75 7.31 12.09 21.78
N GLY A 76 8.30 11.84 22.64
CA GLY A 76 8.23 12.09 24.08
C GLY A 76 8.54 13.54 24.51
N PHE A 77 9.14 14.34 23.62
CA PHE A 77 9.54 15.71 23.94
C PHE A 77 8.31 16.60 24.14
N THR A 78 8.21 17.18 25.33
CA THR A 78 7.23 18.20 25.70
C THR A 78 7.98 19.49 25.98
N ASP A 79 7.60 20.58 25.31
CA ASP A 79 8.20 21.90 25.57
C ASP A 79 7.87 22.30 27.01
N SER A 80 8.89 22.49 27.84
CA SER A 80 8.76 22.67 29.29
C SER A 80 8.10 23.99 29.70
N SER A 81 7.60 24.78 28.74
CA SER A 81 6.76 25.95 28.98
C SER A 81 5.35 25.58 29.47
N ASP A 82 4.91 24.34 29.29
CA ASP A 82 3.69 23.81 29.89
C ASP A 82 4.06 22.87 31.05
N THR A 83 3.54 23.20 32.25
CA THR A 83 3.87 22.59 33.55
C THR A 83 3.99 21.06 33.58
N GLN A 84 5.07 20.61 34.22
CA GLN A 84 5.58 19.25 34.35
C GLN A 84 4.56 18.17 34.77
N THR A 85 4.66 17.00 34.14
CA THR A 85 4.41 15.70 34.80
C THR A 85 5.50 14.73 34.35
N GLU A 86 6.55 14.58 35.17
CA GLU A 86 7.66 13.66 34.91
C GLU A 86 7.20 12.20 34.94
N HIS A 87 7.71 11.39 34.01
CA HIS A 87 7.67 9.94 34.11
C HIS A 87 8.84 9.30 33.36
N THR A 88 9.62 8.53 34.10
CA THR A 88 10.70 7.64 33.65
C THR A 88 10.17 6.49 32.78
N LEU A 89 10.91 6.09 31.73
CA LEU A 89 10.57 4.93 30.89
C LEU A 89 11.79 4.01 30.64
N GLN A 90 11.55 2.70 30.73
CA GLN A 90 12.52 1.61 30.56
C GLN A 90 12.81 1.29 29.07
N SER A 91 14.03 0.81 28.81
CA SER A 91 14.56 0.50 27.47
C SER A 91 14.02 -0.81 26.85
N SER A 92 13.92 -0.88 25.53
CA SER A 92 13.52 -2.07 24.75
C SER A 92 14.68 -2.62 23.90
N LYS A 93 14.81 -3.96 23.81
CA LYS A 93 15.85 -4.69 23.06
C LYS A 93 15.45 -4.99 21.61
N THR A 94 16.38 -4.77 20.68
CA THR A 94 16.28 -5.17 19.26
C THR A 94 16.96 -6.52 19.04
N TRP A 95 16.28 -7.51 18.45
CA TRP A 95 16.84 -8.84 18.16
C TRP A 95 17.30 -8.96 16.69
N ARG A 96 18.49 -9.55 16.49
CA ARG A 96 19.12 -9.82 15.18
C ARG A 96 18.79 -11.24 14.68
N PHE A 97 18.55 -11.41 13.37
CA PHE A 97 18.61 -12.72 12.69
C PHE A 97 19.26 -12.64 11.28
N SER A 98 19.47 -13.82 10.67
CA SER A 98 20.64 -14.31 9.90
C SER A 98 20.97 -13.67 8.53
N LYS A 99 22.26 -13.78 8.17
CA LYS A 99 22.90 -13.28 6.94
C LYS A 99 22.33 -13.95 5.68
N GLY A 100 21.81 -13.15 4.72
CA GLY A 100 21.64 -13.59 3.33
C GLY A 100 20.55 -12.90 2.49
N CYS A 101 19.57 -12.24 3.09
CA CYS A 101 18.50 -11.52 2.38
C CYS A 101 18.36 -10.10 2.93
N SER A 102 18.00 -9.13 2.08
CA SER A 102 17.58 -7.80 2.53
C SER A 102 16.32 -7.94 3.39
N SER A 103 16.49 -7.92 4.71
CA SER A 103 15.41 -8.06 5.70
C SER A 103 14.51 -6.84 5.69
N PHE A 104 13.21 -7.07 5.48
CA PHE A 104 12.16 -6.11 5.81
C PHE A 104 11.76 -6.37 7.25
N VAL A 105 11.90 -5.36 8.12
CA VAL A 105 11.40 -5.43 9.50
C VAL A 105 10.26 -4.43 9.59
N LEU A 106 9.03 -4.96 9.67
CA LEU A 106 7.94 -4.20 10.27
C LEU A 106 8.25 -4.13 11.76
N LEU A 107 8.22 -2.94 12.36
CA LEU A 107 8.44 -2.83 13.81
C LEU A 107 7.36 -3.68 14.51
N GLU A 108 7.79 -4.80 15.09
CA GLU A 108 6.88 -5.73 15.76
C GLU A 108 6.34 -5.09 17.04
N ARG A 109 5.03 -5.26 17.26
CA ARG A 109 4.40 -4.97 18.54
C ARG A 109 4.90 -6.02 19.56
N PRO A 110 5.43 -5.63 20.73
CA PRO A 110 5.71 -6.61 21.78
C PRO A 110 4.42 -7.36 22.16
N PRO A 111 4.46 -8.69 22.36
CA PRO A 111 3.28 -9.44 22.78
C PRO A 111 2.79 -8.87 24.11
N SER A 112 1.52 -8.51 24.14
CA SER A 112 0.83 -7.90 25.27
C SER A 112 0.97 -8.75 26.53
N GLN A 113 1.80 -8.30 27.46
CA GLN A 113 1.52 -8.52 28.88
C GLN A 113 0.51 -7.46 29.30
N GLU A 114 -0.57 -7.91 29.93
CA GLU A 114 -1.58 -7.08 30.57
C GLU A 114 -0.92 -6.27 31.69
N SER A 115 -0.43 -5.07 31.37
CA SER A 115 -0.24 -4.04 32.38
C SER A 115 -0.82 -2.74 31.85
N THR A 116 -1.81 -2.24 32.58
CA THR A 116 -2.55 -1.01 32.34
C THR A 116 -1.66 0.20 32.60
N THR A 117 -0.80 0.55 31.66
CA THR A 117 -0.25 1.91 31.59
C THR A 117 -0.38 2.47 30.18
N THR A 118 -0.93 3.68 30.10
CA THR A 118 -1.45 4.38 28.90
C THR A 118 -0.38 4.71 27.84
N LYS A 119 0.86 4.24 27.98
CA LYS A 119 2.03 4.72 27.23
C LYS A 119 2.49 3.80 26.10
N ASP A 120 2.13 2.51 26.11
CA ASP A 120 2.40 1.59 24.99
C ASP A 120 1.46 1.80 23.77
N TYR A 121 0.52 2.74 23.88
CA TYR A 121 -0.51 2.97 22.87
C TYR A 121 0.00 3.77 21.65
N LEU A 122 1.09 4.53 21.77
CA LEU A 122 1.43 5.56 20.78
C LEU A 122 2.22 5.01 19.58
N LEU A 123 3.23 4.16 19.78
CA LEU A 123 3.92 3.45 18.69
C LEU A 123 2.98 2.47 17.94
N SER A 124 1.94 1.97 18.60
CA SER A 124 0.97 1.03 18.01
C SER A 124 0.13 1.64 16.88
N LYS A 125 -0.06 2.97 16.87
CA LYS A 125 -0.78 3.67 15.78
C LYS A 125 0.02 3.73 14.48
N HIS A 126 1.36 3.70 14.55
CA HIS A 126 2.22 3.96 13.39
C HIS A 126 3.17 2.81 13.02
N ALA A 127 3.27 1.75 13.83
CA ALA A 127 4.10 0.57 13.55
C ALA A 127 3.79 -0.10 12.18
N LEU A 128 2.59 0.12 11.62
CA LEU A 128 2.20 -0.34 10.30
C LEU A 128 2.67 0.57 9.14
N SER A 129 3.29 1.72 9.43
CA SER A 129 3.61 2.77 8.45
C SER A 129 5.11 2.96 8.21
N PHE A 130 5.99 2.36 9.03
CA PHE A 130 7.44 2.49 8.89
C PHE A 130 8.06 1.19 8.41
N CYS A 131 8.86 1.26 7.35
CA CYS A 131 9.63 0.15 6.81
C CYS A 131 11.10 0.53 6.82
N VAL A 132 11.94 -0.26 7.51
CA VAL A 132 13.39 -0.11 7.45
C VAL A 132 13.89 -0.87 6.22
N ALA A 133 14.41 -0.13 5.23
CA ALA A 133 15.10 -0.72 4.09
C ALA A 133 16.60 -0.77 4.39
N ASN A 134 17.12 -1.97 4.59
CA ASN A 134 18.56 -2.15 4.78
C ASN A 134 19.29 -2.03 3.43
N SER A 135 20.30 -1.17 3.36
CA SER A 135 21.26 -1.20 2.25
C SER A 135 22.00 -2.55 2.27
N PRO A 136 22.30 -3.16 1.11
CA PRO A 136 23.10 -4.38 1.07
C PRO A 136 24.48 -4.09 1.69
N PRO A 137 24.94 -4.89 2.67
CA PRO A 137 26.15 -4.60 3.45
C PRO A 137 27.48 -4.61 2.67
N HIS A 138 27.46 -4.87 1.36
CA HIS A 138 28.65 -5.13 0.55
C HIS A 138 28.80 -4.20 -0.66
N LEU A 139 27.97 -3.18 -0.76
CA LEU A 139 27.89 -2.34 -1.96
C LEU A 139 28.34 -0.92 -1.62
N ASN A 140 29.62 -0.62 -1.84
CA ASN A 140 30.18 0.74 -1.92
C ASN A 140 29.63 1.46 -3.17
N LEU A 141 28.31 1.61 -3.23
CA LEU A 141 27.62 2.25 -4.34
C LEU A 141 27.75 3.77 -4.21
N LYS A 142 27.78 4.44 -5.36
CA LYS A 142 27.65 5.90 -5.39
C LYS A 142 26.32 6.29 -4.75
N LEU A 143 26.27 7.48 -4.14
CA LEU A 143 25.09 8.00 -3.45
C LEU A 143 23.80 7.86 -4.29
N GLU A 144 23.87 8.16 -5.59
CA GLU A 144 22.75 8.06 -6.52
C GLU A 144 22.25 6.62 -6.73
N GLU A 145 23.17 5.65 -6.79
CA GLU A 145 22.84 4.23 -6.97
C GLU A 145 22.24 3.65 -5.68
N SER A 146 22.82 4.01 -4.53
CA SER A 146 22.28 3.69 -3.21
C SER A 146 20.87 4.27 -3.03
N LEU A 147 20.67 5.55 -3.38
CA LEU A 147 19.36 6.19 -3.32
C LEU A 147 18.36 5.49 -4.25
N LYS A 148 18.73 5.21 -5.50
CA LYS A 148 17.86 4.50 -6.45
C LYS A 148 17.47 3.12 -5.93
N TYR A 149 18.41 2.39 -5.31
CA TYR A 149 18.13 1.09 -4.70
C TYR A 149 17.12 1.22 -3.55
N ILE A 150 17.37 2.14 -2.61
CA ILE A 150 16.53 2.32 -1.43
C ILE A 150 15.14 2.84 -1.83
N VAL A 151 15.06 3.80 -2.75
CA VAL A 151 13.79 4.34 -3.27
C VAL A 151 12.99 3.25 -3.99
N ASN A 152 13.63 2.33 -4.72
CA ASN A 152 12.94 1.18 -5.32
C ASN A 152 12.36 0.24 -4.25
N GLN A 153 13.08 0.01 -3.14
CA GLN A 153 12.53 -0.75 -2.02
C GLN A 153 11.36 -0.02 -1.36
N ALA A 154 11.50 1.29 -1.10
CA ALA A 154 10.45 2.14 -0.58
C ALA A 154 9.20 2.14 -1.47
N GLN A 155 9.38 2.16 -2.80
CA GLN A 155 8.28 2.09 -3.77
C GLN A 155 7.49 0.79 -3.63
N LYS A 156 8.15 -0.34 -3.37
CA LYS A 156 7.46 -1.62 -3.15
C LYS A 156 6.66 -1.60 -1.86
N CYS A 157 7.25 -1.09 -0.77
CA CYS A 157 6.57 -0.92 0.51
C CYS A 157 5.34 0.00 0.38
N ALA A 158 5.49 1.14 -0.30
CA ALA A 158 4.40 2.06 -0.55
C ALA A 158 3.31 1.45 -1.43
N GLY A 159 3.67 0.73 -2.50
CA GLY A 159 2.71 0.02 -3.33
C GLY A 159 1.91 -1.01 -2.54
N PHE A 160 2.55 -1.71 -1.59
CA PHE A 160 1.85 -2.60 -0.68
C PHE A 160 0.90 -1.82 0.25
N HIS A 161 1.37 -0.75 0.90
CA HIS A 161 0.55 0.08 1.78
C HIS A 161 -0.70 0.60 1.05
N LEU A 162 -0.53 1.13 -0.17
CA LEU A 162 -1.62 1.61 -1.03
C LEU A 162 -2.57 0.50 -1.48
N SER A 163 -2.07 -0.72 -1.69
CA SER A 163 -2.91 -1.87 -2.05
C SER A 163 -3.66 -2.47 -0.87
N SER A 164 -3.14 -2.27 0.35
CA SER A 164 -3.70 -2.82 1.58
C SER A 164 -4.83 -1.96 2.16
N GLN A 165 -4.92 -0.70 1.73
CA GLN A 165 -5.89 0.27 2.22
C GLN A 165 -6.70 0.84 1.05
N ASP A 166 -7.96 0.42 0.95
CA ASP A 166 -8.87 0.77 -0.14
C ASP A 166 -9.06 2.28 -0.32
N SER A 167 -8.85 3.05 0.74
CA SER A 167 -9.04 4.50 0.76
C SER A 167 -7.76 5.32 0.94
N GLN A 168 -6.59 4.71 0.76
CA GLN A 168 -5.30 5.41 0.81
C GLN A 168 -4.94 5.96 -0.58
N LEU A 169 -4.78 7.28 -0.69
CA LEU A 169 -4.46 7.98 -1.94
C LEU A 169 -2.96 7.96 -2.26
N PHE A 170 -2.13 8.21 -1.24
CA PHE A 170 -0.68 8.20 -1.33
C PHE A 170 -0.07 7.66 -0.04
N SER A 171 1.18 7.23 -0.09
CA SER A 171 1.97 6.79 1.06
C SER A 171 3.15 7.74 1.22
N VAL A 172 3.41 8.19 2.45
CA VAL A 172 4.63 8.95 2.77
C VAL A 172 5.67 7.98 3.30
N VAL A 173 6.90 8.09 2.81
CA VAL A 173 8.03 7.26 3.25
C VAL A 173 9.20 8.18 3.58
N LEU A 174 9.65 8.15 4.84
CA LEU A 174 10.91 8.75 5.25
C LEU A 174 12.05 7.78 4.89
N VAL A 175 12.98 8.25 4.06
CA VAL A 175 14.11 7.46 3.59
C VAL A 175 15.39 8.05 4.19
N ALA A 176 16.01 7.32 5.11
CA ALA A 176 17.29 7.70 5.71
C ALA A 176 18.40 6.75 5.22
N PHE A 177 19.55 7.30 4.83
CA PHE A 177 20.70 6.57 4.31
C PHE A 177 21.98 7.32 4.66
N GLN A 178 22.93 6.61 5.30
CA GLN A 178 24.14 7.22 5.85
C GLN A 178 23.78 8.38 6.80
N SER A 179 24.36 9.56 6.61
CA SER A 179 24.05 10.79 7.35
C SER A 179 22.99 11.65 6.66
N THR A 180 22.32 11.15 5.63
CA THR A 180 21.36 11.92 4.85
C THR A 180 19.96 11.32 4.89
N PHE A 181 18.96 12.16 4.66
CA PHE A 181 17.57 11.74 4.60
C PHE A 181 16.78 12.50 3.54
N CYS A 182 15.66 11.93 3.11
CA CYS A 182 14.66 12.60 2.30
C CYS A 182 13.27 11.98 2.56
N VAL A 183 12.22 12.68 2.15
CA VAL A 183 10.85 12.20 2.20
C VAL A 183 10.38 11.90 0.79
N THR A 184 9.78 10.73 0.60
CA THR A 184 9.17 10.34 -0.67
C THR A 184 7.67 10.17 -0.50
N MET A 185 6.88 10.82 -1.36
CA MET A 185 5.44 10.57 -1.47
C MET A 185 5.20 9.67 -2.68
N PHE A 186 4.59 8.52 -2.45
CA PHE A 186 4.19 7.57 -3.50
C PHE A 186 2.69 7.63 -3.68
N ASP A 187 2.22 7.83 -4.91
CA ASP A 187 0.82 7.67 -5.26
C ASP A 187 0.67 6.52 -6.27
N ARG A 188 -0.51 6.36 -6.85
CA ARG A 188 -0.76 5.30 -7.84
C ARG A 188 -0.17 5.61 -9.23
N ILE A 189 0.31 6.81 -9.46
CA ILE A 189 0.77 7.32 -10.76
C ILE A 189 2.32 7.43 -10.77
N GLY A 190 2.93 7.60 -9.61
CA GLY A 190 4.38 7.70 -9.49
C GLY A 190 4.84 8.05 -8.08
N MET A 191 5.94 8.81 -8.02
CA MET A 191 6.54 9.25 -6.77
C MET A 191 7.06 10.67 -6.89
N THR A 192 7.04 11.40 -5.77
CA THR A 192 7.67 12.72 -5.62
C THR A 192 8.68 12.65 -4.49
N LEU A 193 9.93 13.04 -4.77
CA LEU A 193 11.03 13.02 -3.80
C LEU A 193 11.30 14.44 -3.30
N SER A 194 11.40 14.64 -1.99
CA SER A 194 11.89 15.91 -1.43
C SER A 194 13.37 16.12 -1.76
N PRO A 195 13.91 17.34 -1.56
CA PRO A 195 15.34 17.54 -1.45
C PRO A 195 15.97 16.61 -0.41
N ILE A 196 17.24 16.24 -0.65
CA ILE A 196 18.04 15.42 0.27
C ILE A 196 18.70 16.37 1.27
N HIS A 197 18.62 16.01 2.54
CA HIS A 197 19.13 16.78 3.66
C HIS A 197 20.17 15.97 4.43
N ASN A 198 21.12 16.64 5.07
CA ASN A 198 22.01 16.01 6.03
C ASN A 198 21.31 16.03 7.39
N LEU A 199 21.24 14.89 8.06
CA LEU A 199 20.56 14.77 9.35
C LEU A 199 21.14 15.68 10.43
N TRP A 200 22.47 15.83 10.46
CA TRP A 200 23.16 16.58 11.50
C TRP A 200 23.09 18.08 11.25
N ASP A 201 23.21 18.48 9.98
CA ASP A 201 23.13 19.89 9.57
C ASP A 201 21.66 20.39 9.57
N ASP A 202 20.71 19.51 9.24
CA ASP A 202 19.28 19.82 9.14
C ASP A 202 18.43 19.09 10.22
N MET A 203 18.97 18.94 11.44
CA MET A 203 18.31 18.16 12.51
C MET A 203 16.93 18.69 12.87
N GLU A 204 16.75 20.01 12.97
CA GLU A 204 15.45 20.64 13.24
C GLU A 204 14.41 20.27 12.17
N LYS A 205 14.82 20.24 10.90
CA LYS A 205 13.94 19.85 9.79
C LYS A 205 13.53 18.38 9.90
N PHE A 206 14.46 17.51 10.30
CA PHE A 206 14.15 16.10 10.57
C PHE A 206 13.14 15.96 11.71
N ILE A 207 13.34 16.68 12.82
CA ILE A 207 12.43 16.72 13.97
C ILE A 207 11.04 17.17 13.52
N CYS A 208 10.94 18.24 12.73
CA CYS A 208 9.67 18.71 12.19
C CYS A 208 8.98 17.62 11.36
N ILE A 209 9.71 16.90 10.51
CA ILE A 209 9.14 15.81 9.69
C ILE A 209 8.61 14.69 10.56
N VAL A 210 9.39 14.21 11.54
CA VAL A 210 8.97 13.14 12.45
C VAL A 210 7.73 13.59 13.21
N ARG A 211 7.76 14.77 13.84
CA ARG A 211 6.65 15.32 14.62
C ARG A 211 5.39 15.50 13.77
N SER A 212 5.53 15.98 12.53
CA SER A 212 4.41 16.10 11.60
C SER A 212 3.77 14.73 11.31
N LEU A 213 4.59 13.73 10.99
CA LEU A 213 4.10 12.40 10.63
C LEU A 213 3.49 11.61 11.79
N THR A 214 4.00 11.77 13.00
CA THR A 214 3.59 10.96 14.16
C THR A 214 2.61 11.68 15.09
N CYS A 215 2.58 13.02 15.10
CA CYS A 215 1.80 13.77 16.08
C CYS A 215 0.81 14.78 15.49
N LEU A 216 1.11 15.40 14.35
CA LEU A 216 0.29 16.53 13.85
C LEU A 216 -0.68 16.16 12.73
N LEU A 217 -0.23 15.39 11.73
CA LEU A 217 -1.04 15.13 10.55
C LEU A 217 -2.15 14.14 10.86
N SER A 218 -3.38 14.52 10.52
CA SER A 218 -4.53 13.63 10.59
C SER A 218 -4.41 12.50 9.55
N PRO A 219 -5.12 11.37 9.74
CA PRO A 219 -5.18 10.33 8.71
C PRO A 219 -5.63 10.86 7.34
N PHE A 220 -6.52 11.86 7.31
CA PHE A 220 -6.97 12.49 6.08
C PHE A 220 -5.85 13.26 5.36
N GLU A 221 -5.08 14.05 6.09
CA GLU A 221 -3.91 14.76 5.55
C GLU A 221 -2.80 13.80 5.12
N LEU A 222 -2.73 12.61 5.73
CA LEU A 222 -1.88 11.50 5.28
C LEU A 222 -2.46 10.72 4.11
N GLY A 223 -3.57 11.17 3.51
CA GLY A 223 -4.13 10.60 2.28
C GLY A 223 -5.19 9.52 2.50
N ARG A 224 -5.68 9.31 3.73
CA ARG A 224 -6.78 8.37 4.00
C ARG A 224 -8.13 9.05 3.79
N VAL A 225 -8.86 8.60 2.78
CA VAL A 225 -10.24 9.04 2.55
C VAL A 225 -11.18 8.22 3.44
N VAL A 226 -12.14 8.87 4.08
CA VAL A 226 -13.23 8.14 4.74
C VAL A 226 -14.20 7.72 3.64
N SER A 227 -14.27 6.42 3.35
CA SER A 227 -15.37 5.89 2.56
C SER A 227 -16.65 6.13 3.33
N LEU A 228 -17.41 7.18 2.98
CA LEU A 228 -18.72 7.41 3.57
C LEU A 228 -19.53 6.13 3.37
N PRO A 229 -20.07 5.52 4.45
CA PRO A 229 -20.94 4.36 4.29
C PRO A 229 -22.07 4.78 3.36
N LEU A 230 -22.22 4.05 2.25
CA LEU A 230 -23.37 4.23 1.37
C LEU A 230 -24.60 4.13 2.25
N GLN A 231 -25.25 5.27 2.44
CA GLN A 231 -26.54 5.35 3.11
C GLN A 231 -27.46 4.46 2.26
N GLN A 232 -27.71 3.25 2.74
CA GLN A 232 -28.59 2.32 2.07
C GLN A 232 -29.94 3.02 1.99
N HIS A 233 -30.30 3.49 0.80
CA HIS A 233 -31.67 3.88 0.52
C HIS A 233 -32.52 2.65 0.77
N THR A 234 -33.12 2.58 1.96
CA THR A 234 -34.19 1.66 2.28
C THR A 234 -35.29 1.91 1.25
N ARG A 235 -35.37 1.00 0.27
CA ARG A 235 -36.56 0.85 -0.57
C ARG A 235 -37.73 0.64 0.39
N ARG A 236 -38.49 1.70 0.65
CA ARG A 236 -39.83 1.60 1.22
C ARG A 236 -40.64 0.71 0.29
N SER A 237 -40.77 -0.55 0.66
CA SER A 237 -41.78 -1.47 0.14
C SER A 237 -43.14 -0.86 0.42
N ARG A 238 -43.74 -0.23 -0.60
CA ARG A 238 -45.18 0.05 -0.63
C ARG A 238 -45.86 -1.25 -1.05
N GLY A 239 -46.24 -2.05 -0.06
CA GLY A 239 -47.35 -2.99 -0.20
C GLY A 239 -48.61 -2.29 0.29
N SER A 240 -49.60 -2.13 -0.60
CA SER A 240 -51.03 -2.13 -0.26
C SER A 240 -51.82 -2.18 -1.56
N SER A 241 -52.50 -3.31 -1.77
CA SER A 241 -53.55 -3.50 -2.75
C SER A 241 -54.91 -3.22 -2.09
N ALA A 242 -55.82 -2.59 -2.86
CA ALA A 242 -57.28 -2.55 -2.71
C ALA A 242 -57.84 -1.67 -1.55
N LEU A 243 -58.91 -0.85 -1.66
CA LEU A 243 -60.02 -0.68 -2.62
C LEU A 243 -60.60 0.76 -2.55
N LEU A 244 -61.21 1.21 -3.65
CA LEU A 244 -62.42 2.06 -3.76
C LEU A 244 -62.47 3.42 -3.02
N SER A 245 -62.49 4.51 -3.79
CA SER A 245 -63.74 5.19 -4.21
C SER A 245 -63.47 6.52 -4.90
N SER A 246 -64.34 6.81 -5.86
CA SER A 246 -64.45 7.98 -6.72
C SER A 246 -64.45 9.30 -5.96
N PHE A 247 -63.95 10.39 -6.56
CA PHE A 247 -64.70 11.62 -6.81
C PHE A 247 -63.89 12.57 -7.70
N GLU A 248 -64.62 13.29 -8.54
CA GLU A 248 -64.20 14.10 -9.68
C GLU A 248 -63.72 15.51 -9.30
N LEU A 249 -63.13 16.16 -10.31
CA LEU A 249 -63.22 17.60 -10.64
C LEU A 249 -62.56 18.64 -9.71
N GLY A 250 -61.75 19.51 -10.33
CA GLY A 250 -61.46 20.84 -9.77
C GLY A 250 -60.19 21.48 -10.29
N ARG A 251 -60.33 22.31 -11.32
CA ARG A 251 -59.36 23.34 -11.72
C ARG A 251 -59.29 24.47 -10.66
N ASP A 252 -58.26 25.31 -10.85
CA ASP A 252 -58.03 26.67 -10.33
C ASP A 252 -56.91 26.74 -9.26
N SER A 253 -55.72 27.25 -9.58
CA SER A 253 -55.34 28.63 -9.93
C SER A 253 -55.47 29.61 -8.76
N PHE A 254 -54.43 30.43 -8.58
CA PHE A 254 -54.31 31.72 -7.86
C PHE A 254 -53.40 31.78 -6.61
N VAL A 255 -52.29 32.52 -6.81
CA VAL A 255 -51.86 33.72 -6.07
C VAL A 255 -50.83 33.62 -4.93
N VAL A 256 -49.62 34.03 -5.29
CA VAL A 256 -48.79 35.11 -4.71
C VAL A 256 -49.24 35.65 -3.35
N SER A 257 -48.39 35.50 -2.34
CA SER A 257 -48.30 36.46 -1.23
C SER A 257 -46.86 36.46 -0.67
N SER A 258 -46.27 37.64 -0.65
CA SER A 258 -45.11 38.09 0.13
C SER A 258 -45.45 39.53 0.56
N PRO A 259 -44.74 40.22 1.48
CA PRO A 259 -43.83 39.85 2.58
C PRO A 259 -44.34 40.53 3.92
N PRO A 260 -43.55 40.93 4.96
CA PRO A 260 -42.37 41.82 4.95
C PRO A 260 -41.18 41.31 5.82
N GLN A 261 -39.93 41.36 5.34
CA GLN A 261 -38.93 42.41 5.60
C GLN A 261 -38.91 43.04 7.01
N GLN A 262 -37.84 42.73 7.76
CA GLN A 262 -37.13 43.72 8.57
C GLN A 262 -35.60 43.62 8.36
N HIS A 263 -34.98 44.78 8.54
CA HIS A 263 -33.74 45.27 7.95
C HIS A 263 -32.42 44.87 8.65
N THR A 264 -31.36 44.77 7.82
CA THR A 264 -29.95 45.24 8.03
C THR A 264 -29.06 44.55 9.10
N HIS A 265 -27.74 44.32 8.94
CA HIS A 265 -26.71 45.08 8.20
C HIS A 265 -25.43 44.22 7.91
N TRP A 266 -24.93 44.24 6.65
CA TRP A 266 -23.54 44.14 6.11
C TRP A 266 -22.60 42.98 6.51
N SER A 267 -22.23 42.03 5.64
CA SER A 267 -21.42 42.10 4.39
C SER A 267 -19.91 42.38 4.58
N ARG A 268 -19.09 41.33 4.56
CA ARG A 268 -17.81 41.31 3.84
C ARG A 268 -17.72 40.04 3.01
N SER A 269 -17.84 40.26 1.70
CA SER A 269 -17.58 39.31 0.64
C SER A 269 -16.11 38.89 0.64
N ILE A 270 -15.84 37.59 0.64
CA ILE A 270 -14.65 37.04 0.01
C ILE A 270 -15.16 36.39 -1.27
N GLU A 271 -14.62 36.90 -2.38
CA GLU A 271 -14.95 36.49 -3.73
C GLU A 271 -14.69 35.01 -3.92
N THR A 272 -15.72 34.36 -4.47
CA THR A 272 -15.74 33.00 -4.93
C THR A 272 -14.87 32.86 -6.17
N CYS A 273 -13.67 32.29 -6.02
CA CYS A 273 -13.00 31.64 -7.15
C CYS A 273 -13.78 30.37 -7.52
N ASN A 274 -14.76 30.54 -8.42
CA ASN A 274 -15.43 29.48 -9.15
C ASN A 274 -14.41 28.76 -10.06
N ALA A 275 -13.59 27.89 -9.48
CA ALA A 275 -12.99 26.81 -10.22
C ALA A 275 -14.04 25.70 -10.31
N ALA A 276 -14.71 25.60 -11.46
CA ALA A 276 -15.53 24.45 -11.78
C ALA A 276 -14.72 23.19 -11.47
N PRO A 277 -15.21 22.27 -10.61
CA PRO A 277 -14.48 21.04 -10.36
C PRO A 277 -14.42 20.30 -11.69
N LEU A 278 -13.22 20.08 -12.19
CA LEU A 278 -12.94 19.09 -13.21
C LEU A 278 -13.47 17.76 -12.65
N GLN A 279 -14.72 17.43 -12.94
CA GLN A 279 -15.23 16.09 -12.70
C GLN A 279 -14.38 15.16 -13.56
N PRO A 280 -13.61 14.22 -12.98
CA PRO A 280 -13.01 13.18 -13.79
C PRO A 280 -14.16 12.37 -14.39
N VAL A 281 -14.39 12.57 -15.68
CA VAL A 281 -15.30 11.79 -16.51
C VAL A 281 -14.75 10.37 -16.56
N LEU A 282 -15.18 9.57 -15.59
CA LEU A 282 -15.32 8.11 -15.54
C LEU A 282 -15.62 7.78 -14.07
N ASP A 283 -16.88 7.94 -13.66
CA ASP A 283 -17.42 7.42 -12.39
C ASP A 283 -17.54 5.88 -12.45
N ILE A 284 -16.46 5.23 -12.89
CA ILE A 284 -16.28 3.80 -12.68
C ILE A 284 -15.73 3.71 -11.28
N ARG A 285 -16.62 3.58 -10.30
CA ARG A 285 -16.23 3.12 -8.98
C ARG A 285 -15.51 1.78 -9.19
N ARG A 286 -14.27 1.71 -8.70
CA ARG A 286 -13.41 0.53 -8.76
C ARG A 286 -13.11 0.13 -7.34
N ARG A 287 -13.14 -1.16 -7.06
CA ARG A 287 -12.67 -1.73 -5.80
C ARG A 287 -11.57 -2.74 -6.07
N PRO A 288 -10.60 -2.93 -5.16
CA PRO A 288 -9.57 -3.93 -5.37
C PRO A 288 -10.18 -5.33 -5.49
N LEU A 289 -9.53 -6.23 -6.24
CA LEU A 289 -9.97 -7.62 -6.35
C LEU A 289 -10.15 -8.28 -4.97
N LEU A 290 -9.36 -7.84 -4.00
CA LEU A 290 -9.44 -8.29 -2.60
C LEU A 290 -10.79 -7.97 -1.93
N ALA A 291 -11.49 -6.94 -2.38
CA ALA A 291 -12.80 -6.54 -1.86
C ALA A 291 -13.96 -7.31 -2.52
N TYR A 292 -13.71 -8.51 -3.06
CA TYR A 292 -14.75 -9.37 -3.62
C TYR A 292 -15.77 -9.79 -2.55
N THR A 293 -17.00 -10.03 -3.00
CA THR A 293 -18.17 -10.37 -2.17
C THR A 293 -18.57 -11.83 -2.31
N SER A 294 -18.22 -12.48 -3.42
CA SER A 294 -18.45 -13.91 -3.66
C SER A 294 -17.29 -14.54 -4.42
N GLU A 295 -17.07 -15.85 -4.24
CA GLU A 295 -16.04 -16.58 -4.98
C GLU A 295 -16.27 -16.52 -6.49
N LYS A 296 -17.54 -16.57 -6.94
CA LYS A 296 -17.90 -16.42 -8.36
C LYS A 296 -17.46 -15.06 -8.92
N GLU A 297 -17.68 -13.99 -8.16
CA GLU A 297 -17.22 -12.65 -8.52
C GLU A 297 -15.70 -12.55 -8.60
N LEU A 298 -14.97 -13.15 -7.65
CA LEU A 298 -13.51 -13.23 -7.69
C LEU A 298 -13.03 -13.93 -8.98
N LEU A 299 -13.62 -15.08 -9.31
CA LEU A 299 -13.21 -15.84 -10.49
C LEU A 299 -13.57 -15.13 -11.79
N LEU A 300 -14.74 -14.51 -11.89
CA LEU A 300 -15.12 -13.69 -13.05
C LEU A 300 -14.20 -12.48 -13.24
N GLY A 301 -13.81 -11.84 -12.13
CA GLY A 301 -12.87 -10.73 -12.13
C GLY A 301 -11.49 -11.17 -12.62
N MET A 302 -10.97 -12.25 -12.05
CA MET A 302 -9.69 -12.82 -12.47
C MET A 302 -9.72 -13.26 -13.95
N HIS A 303 -10.76 -13.97 -14.36
CA HIS A 303 -10.95 -14.43 -15.74
C HIS A 303 -10.95 -13.27 -16.75
N SER A 304 -11.72 -12.20 -16.48
CA SER A 304 -11.75 -11.00 -17.33
C SER A 304 -10.38 -10.34 -17.42
N THR A 305 -9.65 -10.27 -16.30
CA THR A 305 -8.30 -9.68 -16.24
C THR A 305 -7.30 -10.49 -17.06
N VAL A 306 -7.35 -11.82 -16.99
CA VAL A 306 -6.49 -12.72 -17.79
C VAL A 306 -6.79 -12.57 -19.27
N ARG A 307 -8.06 -12.39 -19.68
CA ARG A 307 -8.43 -12.11 -21.08
C ARG A 307 -7.87 -10.78 -21.58
N VAL A 308 -7.96 -9.72 -20.77
CA VAL A 308 -7.36 -8.42 -21.10
C VAL A 308 -5.85 -8.57 -21.30
N HIS A 309 -5.18 -9.28 -20.40
CA HIS A 309 -3.75 -9.57 -20.55
C HIS A 309 -3.45 -10.39 -21.81
N GLN A 310 -4.24 -11.42 -22.12
CA GLN A 310 -4.04 -12.24 -23.32
C GLN A 310 -4.09 -11.36 -24.59
N SER A 311 -5.06 -10.44 -24.66
CA SER A 311 -5.17 -9.49 -25.77
C SER A 311 -3.98 -8.54 -25.86
N LEU A 312 -3.50 -8.02 -24.72
CA LEU A 312 -2.29 -7.19 -24.66
C LEU A 312 -1.05 -7.95 -25.12
N TYR A 313 -0.88 -9.18 -24.64
CA TYR A 313 0.24 -10.04 -25.01
C TYR A 313 0.25 -10.37 -26.50
N GLN A 314 -0.91 -10.64 -27.10
CA GLN A 314 -1.05 -10.82 -28.56
C GLN A 314 -0.64 -9.57 -29.37
N ARG A 315 -0.70 -8.38 -28.75
CA ARG A 315 -0.25 -7.11 -29.33
C ARG A 315 1.21 -6.78 -29.01
N GLY A 316 1.97 -7.71 -28.42
CA GLY A 316 3.37 -7.51 -28.04
C GLY A 316 3.57 -6.69 -26.76
N VAL A 317 2.52 -6.52 -25.95
CA VAL A 317 2.60 -5.84 -24.65
C VAL A 317 2.76 -6.86 -23.54
N SER A 318 3.91 -6.88 -22.88
CA SER A 318 4.12 -7.64 -21.63
C SER A 318 3.88 -6.74 -20.42
N LEU A 319 3.31 -7.32 -19.36
CA LEU A 319 3.03 -6.63 -18.11
C LEU A 319 4.01 -7.08 -17.05
N ARG A 320 5.11 -6.32 -16.90
CA ARG A 320 6.23 -6.69 -15.99
C ARG A 320 5.84 -6.90 -14.53
N ARG A 321 4.66 -6.42 -14.10
CA ARG A 321 4.21 -6.41 -12.71
C ARG A 321 2.70 -6.55 -12.60
N ILE A 322 2.26 -7.78 -12.34
CA ILE A 322 0.88 -8.11 -11.97
C ILE A 322 0.84 -8.35 -10.46
N THR A 323 0.08 -7.53 -9.73
CA THR A 323 -0.06 -7.62 -8.29
C THR A 323 -1.53 -7.50 -7.90
N ALA A 324 -1.90 -7.96 -6.70
CA ALA A 324 -3.28 -7.91 -6.22
C ALA A 324 -3.84 -6.49 -6.15
N GLY A 325 -2.99 -5.48 -5.88
CA GLY A 325 -3.37 -4.07 -5.90
C GLY A 325 -3.59 -3.47 -7.28
N ARG A 326 -3.13 -4.14 -8.36
CA ARG A 326 -3.32 -3.71 -9.74
C ARG A 326 -4.49 -4.40 -10.44
N VAL A 327 -5.06 -5.44 -9.83
CA VAL A 327 -6.29 -6.07 -10.30
C VAL A 327 -7.47 -5.50 -9.52
N MET A 328 -8.40 -4.88 -10.23
CA MET A 328 -9.60 -4.27 -9.65
C MET A 328 -10.84 -4.99 -10.16
N LEU A 329 -11.94 -4.86 -9.42
CA LEU A 329 -13.29 -5.16 -9.87
C LEU A 329 -14.00 -3.86 -10.22
N ALA A 330 -14.79 -3.89 -11.30
CA ALA A 330 -15.78 -2.86 -11.54
C ALA A 330 -16.85 -2.87 -10.42
N SER A 331 -17.38 -1.70 -10.05
CA SER A 331 -18.38 -1.65 -8.97
C SER A 331 -19.74 -2.24 -9.33
N HIS A 332 -20.08 -2.31 -10.61
CA HIS A 332 -21.40 -2.75 -11.09
C HIS A 332 -21.35 -4.03 -11.93
N SER A 333 -20.16 -4.56 -12.18
CA SER A 333 -19.98 -5.84 -12.88
C SER A 333 -18.91 -6.66 -12.17
N SER A 334 -18.95 -7.98 -12.35
CA SER A 334 -17.89 -8.88 -11.90
C SER A 334 -16.68 -8.85 -12.84
N GLU A 335 -16.54 -7.81 -13.67
CA GLU A 335 -15.44 -7.68 -14.61
C GLU A 335 -14.20 -7.16 -13.90
N GLY A 336 -13.09 -7.83 -14.18
CA GLY A 336 -11.78 -7.43 -13.70
C GLY A 336 -11.13 -6.40 -14.61
N ILE A 337 -10.55 -5.38 -14.00
CA ILE A 337 -9.84 -4.29 -14.65
C ILE A 337 -8.38 -4.36 -14.20
N LEU A 338 -7.47 -4.38 -15.16
CA LEU A 338 -6.04 -4.30 -14.90
C LEU A 338 -5.60 -2.83 -14.93
N MET A 339 -5.08 -2.34 -13.82
CA MET A 339 -4.63 -0.95 -13.66
C MET A 339 -3.11 -0.84 -13.65
N ASP A 340 -2.64 0.40 -13.85
CA ASP A 340 -1.25 0.80 -13.67
C ASP A 340 -0.30 -0.11 -14.48
N LEU A 341 -0.57 -0.13 -15.78
CA LEU A 341 0.18 -0.92 -16.75
C LEU A 341 1.56 -0.25 -16.92
N ASP A 342 2.57 -0.84 -16.29
CA ASP A 342 3.97 -0.60 -16.66
C ASP A 342 4.21 -1.25 -18.04
N ILE A 343 3.75 -0.57 -19.09
CA ILE A 343 3.83 -1.04 -20.47
C ILE A 343 5.27 -0.93 -20.91
N VAL A 344 5.85 -2.07 -21.27
CA VAL A 344 7.05 -2.11 -22.09
C VAL A 344 6.62 -2.60 -23.46
N ASN A 345 6.67 -1.70 -24.44
CA ASN A 345 6.60 -2.10 -25.83
C ASN A 345 7.90 -2.84 -26.14
N ALA A 346 7.80 -4.16 -26.31
CA ALA A 346 8.82 -4.85 -27.08
C ALA A 346 8.69 -4.33 -28.52
N GLY A 347 9.76 -3.72 -29.06
CA GLY A 347 9.83 -2.88 -30.27
C GLY A 347 8.86 -3.17 -31.43
N SER A 348 9.38 -3.37 -32.65
CA SER A 348 8.52 -3.81 -33.75
C SER A 348 7.92 -5.18 -33.43
N LYS A 349 6.72 -5.49 -33.94
CA LYS A 349 6.14 -6.85 -33.88
C LYS A 349 7.14 -7.89 -34.40
N ASP A 350 7.94 -7.51 -35.38
CA ASP A 350 8.99 -8.33 -35.97
C ASP A 350 10.17 -8.54 -35.01
N ASP A 351 10.56 -7.52 -34.23
CA ASP A 351 11.61 -7.65 -33.20
C ASP A 351 11.17 -8.58 -32.07
N PHE A 352 9.89 -8.50 -31.67
CA PHE A 352 9.32 -9.38 -30.64
C PHE A 352 9.22 -10.84 -31.12
N MET A 353 8.81 -11.06 -32.37
CA MET A 353 8.76 -12.40 -32.95
C MET A 353 10.16 -12.95 -33.28
N ALA A 354 11.11 -12.10 -33.67
CA ALA A 354 12.50 -12.46 -33.87
C ALA A 354 13.18 -12.82 -32.54
N ALA A 355 12.91 -12.08 -31.46
CA ALA A 355 13.36 -12.42 -30.11
C ALA A 355 12.79 -13.75 -29.60
N ARG A 356 11.64 -14.21 -30.12
CA ARG A 356 11.12 -15.58 -29.87
C ARG A 356 11.89 -16.67 -30.63
N SER A 357 12.56 -16.32 -31.72
CA SER A 357 13.34 -17.26 -32.56
C SER A 357 14.81 -17.35 -32.18
N SER A 358 15.33 -16.39 -31.39
CA SER A 358 16.71 -16.47 -30.89
C SER A 358 16.78 -17.39 -29.67
N ASP A 359 17.46 -18.52 -29.83
CA ASP A 359 17.70 -19.60 -28.85
C ASP A 359 18.55 -19.20 -27.62
N SER A 360 18.24 -18.09 -26.95
CA SER A 360 18.83 -17.82 -25.63
C SER A 360 18.14 -18.71 -24.58
N ALA A 361 18.65 -19.93 -24.44
CA ALA A 361 18.07 -21.07 -23.71
C ALA A 361 17.83 -20.89 -22.18
N SER A 362 17.98 -19.70 -21.60
CA SER A 362 17.87 -19.51 -20.14
C SER A 362 16.83 -18.50 -19.67
N ALA A 363 16.16 -17.76 -20.57
CA ALA A 363 15.14 -16.80 -20.18
C ALA A 363 13.75 -17.44 -20.29
N LYS A 364 13.03 -17.56 -19.16
CA LYS A 364 11.61 -17.92 -19.16
C LYS A 364 10.84 -16.96 -20.07
N PRO A 365 9.94 -17.44 -20.96
CA PRO A 365 9.06 -16.57 -21.74
C PRO A 365 8.28 -15.61 -20.83
N GLU A 366 8.31 -14.31 -21.13
CA GLU A 366 7.68 -13.27 -20.30
C GLU A 366 6.19 -13.57 -20.00
N SER A 367 5.45 -14.13 -20.96
CA SER A 367 4.05 -14.51 -20.74
C SER A 367 3.85 -15.53 -19.62
N GLN A 368 4.79 -16.44 -19.43
CA GLN A 368 4.67 -17.46 -18.38
C GLN A 368 4.82 -16.83 -17.01
N GLN A 369 5.75 -15.89 -16.87
CA GLN A 369 5.92 -15.13 -15.64
C GLN A 369 4.66 -14.33 -15.30
N ASP A 370 4.01 -13.76 -16.30
CA ASP A 370 2.78 -13.00 -16.12
C ASP A 370 1.61 -13.93 -15.68
N ILE A 371 1.49 -15.11 -16.30
CA ILE A 371 0.48 -16.11 -15.91
C ILE A 371 0.73 -16.67 -14.50
N GLU A 372 1.99 -16.97 -14.14
CA GLU A 372 2.37 -17.34 -12.77
C GLU A 372 1.96 -16.23 -11.78
N SER A 373 2.11 -14.97 -12.17
CA SER A 373 1.73 -13.82 -11.34
C SER A 373 0.21 -13.73 -11.13
N PHE A 374 -0.61 -14.00 -12.16
CA PHE A 374 -2.07 -14.10 -11.99
C PHE A 374 -2.47 -15.19 -11.00
N ILE A 375 -1.85 -16.37 -11.09
CA ILE A 375 -2.11 -17.47 -10.17
C ILE A 375 -1.73 -17.07 -8.74
N ASN A 376 -0.57 -16.43 -8.55
CA ASN A 376 -0.15 -15.92 -7.24
C ASN A 376 -1.11 -14.86 -6.68
N VAL A 377 -1.60 -13.94 -7.51
CA VAL A 377 -2.60 -12.93 -7.11
C VAL A 377 -3.90 -13.61 -6.67
N LEU A 378 -4.37 -14.61 -7.42
CA LEU A 378 -5.56 -15.38 -7.06
C LEU A 378 -5.36 -16.09 -5.72
N SER A 379 -4.24 -16.81 -5.56
CA SER A 379 -3.93 -17.55 -4.33
C SER A 379 -3.79 -16.64 -3.11
N TYR A 380 -3.12 -15.50 -3.25
CA TYR A 380 -3.03 -14.50 -2.19
C TYR A 380 -4.41 -13.96 -1.80
N THR A 381 -5.25 -13.65 -2.78
CA THR A 381 -6.58 -13.07 -2.56
C THR A 381 -7.48 -14.04 -1.79
N VAL A 382 -7.49 -15.32 -2.20
CA VAL A 382 -8.24 -16.39 -1.54
C VAL A 382 -7.74 -16.63 -0.11
N ALA A 383 -6.41 -16.74 0.08
CA ALA A 383 -5.83 -16.98 1.40
C ALA A 383 -6.07 -15.81 2.36
N LYS A 384 -5.92 -14.57 1.88
CA LYS A 384 -6.19 -13.37 2.69
C LYS A 384 -7.65 -13.28 3.09
N ARG A 385 -8.59 -13.63 2.21
CA ARG A 385 -10.02 -13.62 2.55
C ARG A 385 -10.34 -14.65 3.63
N ALA A 386 -9.84 -15.87 3.50
CA ALA A 386 -10.06 -16.89 4.53
C ALA A 386 -9.49 -16.48 5.87
N LEU A 387 -8.33 -15.80 5.92
CA LEU A 387 -7.84 -15.26 7.19
C LEU A 387 -8.78 -14.19 7.78
N LEU A 388 -9.38 -13.33 6.95
CA LEU A 388 -10.32 -12.31 7.41
C LEU A 388 -11.65 -12.89 7.88
N ASP A 389 -12.09 -14.00 7.28
CA ASP A 389 -13.31 -14.68 7.68
C ASP A 389 -13.06 -15.60 8.89
N ALA A 390 -11.88 -16.21 9.01
CA ALA A 390 -11.44 -16.94 10.19
C ALA A 390 -11.34 -16.05 11.43
N ASP A 391 -10.94 -14.78 11.29
CA ASP A 391 -10.91 -13.79 12.38
C ASP A 391 -12.31 -13.53 12.99
N LYS A 392 -13.37 -13.83 12.24
CA LYS A 392 -14.76 -13.71 12.70
C LYS A 392 -15.29 -14.99 13.34
N GLN A 393 -14.59 -16.11 13.17
CA GLN A 393 -14.98 -17.42 13.69
C GLN A 393 -14.16 -17.72 14.96
N SER A 394 -14.82 -18.13 16.04
CA SER A 394 -14.18 -18.42 17.33
C SER A 394 -13.30 -19.67 17.34
N ASP A 395 -13.32 -20.44 16.25
CA ASP A 395 -12.85 -21.84 16.27
C ASP A 395 -11.37 -21.98 15.90
N PHE A 396 -10.71 -20.88 15.53
CA PHE A 396 -9.31 -20.88 15.14
C PHE A 396 -8.40 -20.50 16.31
N ASP A 397 -7.33 -21.29 16.49
CA ASP A 397 -6.23 -20.93 17.38
C ASP A 397 -5.60 -19.58 16.98
N PRO A 398 -5.64 -18.55 17.85
CA PRO A 398 -5.10 -17.23 17.55
C PRO A 398 -3.62 -17.24 17.16
N ALA A 399 -2.83 -18.16 17.73
CA ALA A 399 -1.39 -18.25 17.43
C ALA A 399 -1.15 -18.73 15.98
N THR A 400 -1.97 -19.66 15.50
CA THR A 400 -1.95 -20.13 14.11
C THR A 400 -2.36 -19.02 13.15
N LEU A 401 -3.45 -18.29 13.44
CA LEU A 401 -3.87 -17.14 12.61
C LEU A 401 -2.81 -16.04 12.56
N TYR A 402 -2.16 -15.75 13.67
CA TYR A 402 -1.07 -14.77 13.74
C TYR A 402 0.10 -15.18 12.84
N ARG A 403 0.53 -16.45 12.91
CA ARG A 403 1.62 -16.99 12.07
C ARG A 403 1.27 -16.94 10.58
N LEU A 404 0.03 -17.25 10.22
CA LEU A 404 -0.40 -17.18 8.82
C LEU A 404 -0.50 -15.74 8.33
N ARG A 405 -0.98 -14.82 9.18
CA ARG A 405 -1.08 -13.39 8.85
C ARG A 405 0.31 -12.79 8.63
N SER A 406 1.29 -13.12 9.48
CA SER A 406 2.67 -12.64 9.29
C SER A 406 3.29 -13.22 8.02
N GLN A 407 3.10 -14.52 7.75
CA GLN A 407 3.56 -15.14 6.49
C GLN A 407 2.91 -14.52 5.25
N LEU A 408 1.61 -14.23 5.28
CA LEU A 408 0.91 -13.58 4.16
C LEU A 408 1.29 -12.11 4.00
N GLN A 409 1.59 -11.37 5.08
CA GLN A 409 2.12 -10.01 4.99
C GLN A 409 3.48 -10.00 4.30
N VAL A 410 4.36 -10.95 4.63
CA VAL A 410 5.67 -11.11 3.97
C VAL A 410 5.51 -11.55 2.51
N LEU A 411 4.48 -12.32 2.15
CA LEU A 411 4.24 -12.69 0.75
C LEU A 411 3.54 -11.61 -0.07
N GLY A 412 2.77 -10.73 0.57
CA GLY A 412 2.21 -9.55 -0.10
C GLY A 412 3.30 -8.58 -0.56
N SER A 413 4.45 -8.55 0.13
CA SER A 413 5.60 -7.70 -0.18
C SER A 413 6.58 -8.34 -1.16
N ILE A 414 6.66 -9.68 -1.19
CA ILE A 414 7.55 -10.40 -2.09
C ILE A 414 6.69 -11.03 -3.18
N THR A 415 6.88 -10.58 -4.43
CA THR A 415 6.48 -11.31 -5.64
C THR A 415 7.24 -12.64 -5.78
N SER A 416 7.59 -13.30 -4.67
CA SER A 416 8.45 -14.47 -4.70
C SER A 416 7.66 -15.57 -5.39
N ARG A 417 8.30 -16.06 -6.45
CA ARG A 417 7.91 -17.22 -7.24
C ARG A 417 7.88 -18.53 -6.41
N GLN A 418 7.88 -18.43 -5.08
CA GLN A 418 7.97 -19.48 -4.07
C GLN A 418 6.70 -19.62 -3.22
N ALA A 419 5.65 -18.84 -3.47
CA ALA A 419 4.38 -18.92 -2.75
C ALA A 419 3.53 -20.17 -3.12
N TRP A 420 4.17 -21.27 -3.55
CA TRP A 420 3.52 -22.50 -3.99
C TRP A 420 2.66 -23.14 -2.92
N TRP A 421 3.01 -22.92 -1.65
CA TRP A 421 2.21 -23.39 -0.53
C TRP A 421 0.83 -22.72 -0.46
N LEU A 422 0.65 -21.51 -1.01
CA LEU A 422 -0.66 -20.86 -1.10
C LEU A 422 -1.64 -21.64 -1.99
N LEU A 423 -1.15 -22.43 -2.94
CA LEU A 423 -2.00 -23.31 -3.73
C LEU A 423 -2.58 -24.46 -2.91
N LYS A 424 -1.95 -24.82 -1.79
CA LYS A 424 -2.48 -25.80 -0.84
C LYS A 424 -3.40 -25.15 0.21
N PHE A 425 -3.49 -23.82 0.24
CA PHE A 425 -4.23 -23.11 1.29
C PHE A 425 -5.71 -23.53 1.35
N PRO A 426 -6.45 -23.65 0.22
CA PRO A 426 -7.83 -24.11 0.29
C PRO A 426 -8.00 -25.53 0.83
N SER A 427 -7.04 -26.42 0.56
CA SER A 427 -7.06 -27.78 1.11
C SER A 427 -6.72 -27.83 2.62
N MET A 428 -5.99 -26.85 3.14
CA MET A 428 -5.71 -26.73 4.58
C MET A 428 -6.91 -26.18 5.35
N PHE A 429 -7.75 -25.38 4.69
CA PHE A 429 -8.92 -24.72 5.28
C PHE A 429 -10.19 -24.98 4.47
N PRO A 430 -10.59 -26.25 4.27
CA PRO A 430 -11.70 -26.60 3.39
C PRO A 430 -13.04 -25.99 3.83
N MET A 431 -13.19 -25.70 5.13
CA MET A 431 -14.39 -25.08 5.69
C MET A 431 -14.57 -23.61 5.26
N CYS A 432 -13.52 -22.95 4.77
CA CYS A 432 -13.55 -21.56 4.36
C CYS A 432 -13.88 -21.36 2.86
N PHE A 433 -13.97 -22.44 2.07
CA PHE A 433 -14.05 -22.36 0.62
C PHE A 433 -15.05 -23.34 0.02
N SER A 434 -15.62 -23.00 -1.13
CA SER A 434 -16.40 -24.00 -1.87
C SER A 434 -15.53 -25.13 -2.41
N SER A 435 -16.15 -26.28 -2.66
CA SER A 435 -15.51 -27.40 -3.38
C SER A 435 -14.94 -26.97 -4.73
N SER A 436 -15.58 -26.00 -5.41
CA SER A 436 -15.10 -25.44 -6.68
C SER A 436 -13.77 -24.71 -6.55
N ILE A 437 -13.55 -23.93 -5.48
CA ILE A 437 -12.25 -23.28 -5.22
C ILE A 437 -11.19 -24.31 -4.86
N ILE A 438 -11.52 -25.31 -4.05
CA ILE A 438 -10.59 -26.39 -3.66
C ILE A 438 -10.12 -27.16 -4.91
N ASP A 439 -11.06 -27.56 -5.77
CA ASP A 439 -10.79 -28.26 -7.03
C ASP A 439 -9.94 -27.40 -7.99
N LEU A 440 -10.26 -26.10 -8.09
CA LEU A 440 -9.51 -25.16 -8.91
C LEU A 440 -8.05 -25.09 -8.45
N PHE A 441 -7.80 -24.95 -7.16
CA PHE A 441 -6.45 -24.81 -6.61
C PHE A 441 -5.63 -26.10 -6.74
N ALA A 442 -6.27 -27.26 -6.58
CA ALA A 442 -5.64 -28.54 -6.89
C ALA A 442 -5.25 -28.62 -8.39
N SER A 443 -6.11 -28.13 -9.28
CA SER A 443 -5.86 -28.10 -10.72
C SER A 443 -4.77 -27.10 -11.10
N LEU A 444 -4.74 -25.91 -10.50
CA LEU A 444 -3.69 -24.90 -10.67
C LEU A 444 -2.33 -25.42 -10.19
N SER A 445 -2.30 -26.16 -9.08
CA SER A 445 -1.09 -26.83 -8.60
C SER A 445 -0.55 -27.83 -9.61
N LYS A 446 -1.40 -28.70 -10.16
CA LYS A 446 -1.02 -29.63 -11.24
C LYS A 446 -0.55 -28.88 -12.49
N PHE A 447 -1.24 -27.80 -12.87
CA PHE A 447 -0.92 -26.96 -14.02
C PHE A 447 0.45 -26.27 -13.90
N LEU A 448 0.85 -25.86 -12.69
CA LEU A 448 2.21 -25.34 -12.45
C LEU A 448 3.27 -26.44 -12.33
N LEU A 449 2.90 -27.63 -11.85
CA LEU A 449 3.82 -28.76 -11.70
C LEU A 449 4.13 -29.46 -13.02
N SER A 450 3.15 -29.58 -13.92
CA SER A 450 3.37 -30.17 -15.25
C SER A 450 4.43 -29.43 -16.05
N TYR A 451 4.61 -28.13 -15.78
CA TYR A 451 5.67 -27.32 -16.37
C TYR A 451 7.09 -27.69 -15.93
N LYS A 452 7.27 -28.33 -14.76
CA LYS A 452 8.62 -28.70 -14.28
C LYS A 452 9.18 -29.97 -14.93
N GLY A 453 8.38 -30.69 -15.73
CA GLY A 453 8.82 -31.90 -16.43
C GLY A 453 9.47 -31.64 -17.79
N ASP A 454 10.01 -32.70 -18.39
CA ASP A 454 10.68 -32.70 -19.71
C ASP A 454 9.73 -32.40 -20.90
N ASP A 455 8.41 -32.33 -20.65
CA ASP A 455 7.43 -31.86 -21.63
C ASP A 455 6.99 -30.43 -21.25
N PRO A 456 7.67 -29.39 -21.78
CA PRO A 456 7.32 -28.00 -21.50
C PRO A 456 6.06 -27.62 -22.27
N GLN A 457 4.93 -28.27 -21.94
CA GLN A 457 3.63 -27.71 -22.26
C GLN A 457 3.57 -26.33 -21.62
N LYS A 458 3.58 -25.31 -22.49
CA LYS A 458 3.72 -23.92 -22.10
C LYS A 458 2.53 -23.55 -21.20
N ILE A 459 2.81 -23.03 -20.01
CA ILE A 459 1.83 -22.28 -19.22
C ILE A 459 1.27 -21.20 -20.16
N THR A 460 -0.02 -21.31 -20.49
CA THR A 460 -0.69 -20.47 -21.49
C THR A 460 -1.92 -19.79 -20.88
N HIS A 461 -2.29 -18.63 -21.42
CA HIS A 461 -3.52 -17.93 -21.06
C HIS A 461 -4.72 -18.85 -21.22
N GLU A 462 -4.77 -19.59 -22.32
CA GLU A 462 -5.83 -20.54 -22.63
C GLU A 462 -5.97 -21.64 -21.57
N GLY A 463 -4.84 -22.21 -21.11
CA GLY A 463 -4.84 -23.19 -20.03
C GLY A 463 -5.41 -22.62 -18.73
N LEU A 464 -4.97 -21.42 -18.32
CA LEU A 464 -5.48 -20.76 -17.12
C LEU A 464 -6.97 -20.40 -17.27
N LEU A 465 -7.39 -19.87 -18.41
CA LEU A 465 -8.79 -19.49 -18.66
C LEU A 465 -9.72 -20.71 -18.60
N ARG A 466 -9.34 -21.85 -19.21
CA ARG A 466 -10.11 -23.09 -19.09
C ARG A 466 -10.29 -23.57 -17.66
N LEU A 467 -9.25 -23.46 -16.83
CA LEU A 467 -9.35 -23.83 -15.41
C LEU A 467 -10.33 -22.91 -14.68
N LEU A 468 -10.29 -21.60 -14.95
CA LEU A 468 -11.23 -20.63 -14.39
C LEU A 468 -12.66 -20.90 -14.87
N ASP A 469 -12.88 -21.13 -16.17
CA ASP A 469 -14.20 -21.43 -16.75
C ASP A 469 -14.82 -22.68 -16.13
N ASN A 470 -14.02 -23.75 -15.98
CA ASN A 470 -14.46 -24.98 -15.33
C ASN A 470 -14.90 -24.75 -13.87
N ALA A 471 -14.15 -23.94 -13.12
CA ALA A 471 -14.49 -23.61 -11.73
C ALA A 471 -15.74 -22.73 -11.66
N ILE A 472 -15.86 -21.73 -12.53
CA ILE A 472 -17.03 -20.84 -12.61
C ILE A 472 -18.29 -21.65 -12.96
N GLY A 473 -18.20 -22.61 -13.90
CA GLY A 473 -19.32 -23.45 -14.30
C GLY A 473 -19.85 -24.37 -13.20
N LYS A 474 -19.02 -24.70 -12.20
CA LYS A 474 -19.43 -25.47 -11.00
C LYS A 474 -20.11 -24.61 -9.93
N MET A 475 -20.01 -23.27 -9.99
CA MET A 475 -20.58 -22.33 -9.01
C MET A 475 -21.99 -21.83 -9.41
N ASN A 476 -22.85 -22.75 -9.85
CA ASN A 476 -24.22 -22.43 -10.27
C ASN A 476 -25.23 -22.50 -9.12
#